data_AF-A0A538P4R1-F1
#
_entry.id   AF-A0A538P4R1-F1
#
_cell.length_a   1.000
_cell.length_b   1.000
_cell.length_c   1.000
_cell.angle_alpha   90.00
_cell.angle_beta   90.00
_cell.angle_gamma   90.00
#
_symmetry.space_group_name_H-M   'P 1'
#
loop_
_entity.id
_entity.type
_entity.pdbx_description
1 polymer ?
#
loop_
_entity_poly.entity_id
_entity_poly.type
_entity_poly.pdbx_seq_one_letter_code
_entity_poly.pdbx_strand_id
1 'polypeptide(L)'
;TIERQFHPKVQGTLVLEQVLHHLNLDFCLLLSSLSAVLGGLTFAAYSAANLFMDVFVRAHNKNSRVRWTTINWESWKFTVLDQGIGAGLMALAVTPAEGVDAFERILGRCDLDQLVVSTSDLRARISQWVSAFDRRQETSFEPVSA
;
A
#
# COMPACT_ATOMS: atom_id res chain seq x y z
N THR A 1 8.44 16.59 -4.60
CA THR A 1 7.20 17.22 -5.08
C THR A 1 6.12 16.15 -5.24
N ILE A 2 4.84 16.52 -5.28
CA ILE A 2 3.70 15.59 -5.47
C ILE A 2 3.86 14.80 -6.78
N GLU A 3 4.23 15.49 -7.86
CA GLU A 3 4.45 14.91 -9.18
C GLU A 3 5.46 13.76 -9.18
N ARG A 4 6.54 13.87 -8.40
CA ARG A 4 7.55 12.80 -8.30
C ARG A 4 6.99 11.50 -7.73
N GLN A 5 5.93 11.55 -6.94
CA GLN A 5 5.26 10.35 -6.42
C GLN A 5 4.23 9.80 -7.41
N PHE A 6 3.50 10.68 -8.08
CA PHE A 6 2.42 10.32 -8.99
C PHE A 6 2.93 9.80 -10.33
N HIS A 7 4.00 10.37 -10.88
CA HIS A 7 4.47 10.01 -12.21
C HIS A 7 4.76 8.49 -12.35
N PRO A 8 5.57 7.86 -11.50
CA PRO A 8 5.88 6.44 -11.67
C PRO A 8 4.69 5.51 -11.39
N LYS A 9 3.75 5.90 -10.51
CA LYS A 9 2.66 5.02 -10.05
C LYS A 9 1.34 5.24 -10.79
N VAL A 10 1.03 6.47 -11.17
CA VAL A 10 -0.20 6.81 -11.89
C VAL A 10 0.05 6.75 -13.38
N GLN A 11 0.93 7.61 -13.89
CA GLN A 11 1.23 7.63 -15.32
C GLN A 11 1.90 6.33 -15.78
N GLY A 12 2.82 5.79 -14.98
CA GLY A 12 3.45 4.50 -15.25
C GLY A 12 2.43 3.37 -15.41
N THR A 13 1.45 3.26 -14.50
CA THR A 13 0.40 2.23 -14.60
C THR A 13 -0.50 2.42 -15.82
N LEU A 14 -0.87 3.65 -16.17
CA LEU A 14 -1.64 3.93 -17.37
C LEU A 14 -0.88 3.55 -18.65
N VAL A 15 0.42 3.85 -18.71
CA VAL A 15 1.29 3.45 -19.83
C VAL A 15 1.42 1.93 -19.90
N LEU A 16 1.63 1.26 -18.76
CA LEU A 16 1.69 -0.20 -18.71
C LEU A 16 0.39 -0.82 -19.24
N GLU A 17 -0.77 -0.29 -18.87
CA GLU A 17 -2.03 -0.84 -19.36
C GLU A 17 -2.13 -0.73 -20.87
N GLN A 18 -1.79 0.42 -21.44
CA GLN A 18 -1.82 0.63 -22.88
C GLN A 18 -0.89 -0.30 -23.65
N VAL A 19 0.37 -0.46 -23.19
CA VAL A 19 1.37 -1.27 -23.91
C VAL A 19 1.21 -2.77 -23.69
N LEU A 20 0.57 -3.18 -22.59
CA LEU A 20 0.35 -4.58 -22.25
C LEU A 20 -1.06 -5.09 -22.64
N HIS A 21 -2.00 -4.21 -23.02
CA HIS A 21 -3.41 -4.53 -23.25
C HIS A 21 -3.65 -5.72 -24.20
N HIS A 22 -2.80 -5.89 -25.21
CA HIS A 22 -2.94 -6.95 -26.22
C HIS A 22 -2.05 -8.17 -25.97
N LEU A 23 -1.27 -8.17 -24.90
CA LEU A 23 -0.37 -9.28 -24.56
C LEU A 23 -1.09 -10.31 -23.69
N ASN A 24 -0.88 -11.59 -24.01
CA ASN A 24 -1.30 -12.68 -23.14
C ASN A 24 -0.21 -12.91 -22.09
N LEU A 25 -0.27 -12.15 -20.99
CA LEU A 25 0.64 -12.31 -19.86
C LEU A 25 0.17 -13.43 -18.94
N ASP A 26 1.12 -14.15 -18.34
CA ASP A 26 0.83 -15.10 -17.27
C ASP A 26 0.32 -14.38 -16.01
N PHE A 27 0.86 -13.20 -15.72
CA PHE A 27 0.43 -12.33 -14.63
C PHE A 27 0.91 -10.88 -14.86
N CYS A 28 0.29 -9.93 -14.15
CA CYS A 28 0.83 -8.58 -13.97
C CYS A 28 0.69 -8.17 -12.51
N LEU A 29 1.78 -7.71 -11.90
CA LEU A 29 1.84 -7.45 -10.47
C LEU A 29 2.40 -6.04 -10.22
N LEU A 30 1.64 -5.20 -9.55
CA LEU A 30 2.02 -3.83 -9.20
C LEU A 30 2.41 -3.72 -7.72
N LEU A 31 3.52 -3.04 -7.46
CA LEU A 31 4.04 -2.82 -6.11
C LEU A 31 3.43 -1.54 -5.51
N SER A 32 2.41 -1.76 -4.70
CA SER A 32 1.79 -0.75 -3.84
C SER A 32 2.47 -0.72 -2.47
N SER A 33 1.94 0.06 -1.54
CA SER A 33 2.47 0.20 -0.18
C SER A 33 1.36 0.10 0.84
N LEU A 34 1.68 -0.41 2.04
CA LEU A 34 0.81 -0.43 3.19
C LEU A 34 0.34 0.98 3.58
N SER A 35 1.09 2.04 3.22
CA SER A 35 0.66 3.42 3.43
C SER A 35 -0.62 3.79 2.68
N ALA A 36 -1.00 3.06 1.62
CA ALA A 36 -2.29 3.26 0.94
C ALA A 36 -3.47 2.75 1.78
N VAL A 37 -3.22 1.84 2.73
CA VAL A 37 -4.21 1.26 3.63
C VAL A 37 -4.22 1.98 4.98
N LEU A 38 -3.04 2.18 5.57
CA LEU A 38 -2.88 2.74 6.92
C LEU A 38 -2.60 4.24 6.95
N GLY A 39 -2.33 4.86 5.79
CA GLY A 39 -1.82 6.22 5.74
C GLY A 39 -0.43 6.34 6.35
N GLY A 40 -0.13 7.53 6.87
CA GLY A 40 1.11 7.82 7.59
C GLY A 40 1.44 9.30 7.55
N LEU A 41 2.07 9.80 8.61
CA LEU A 41 2.47 11.21 8.67
C LEU A 41 3.44 11.50 7.51
N THR A 42 3.21 12.60 6.79
CA THR A 42 3.95 13.03 5.58
C THR A 42 3.78 12.16 4.33
N PHE A 43 2.99 11.08 4.37
CA PHE A 43 2.81 10.17 3.23
C PHE A 43 1.66 10.52 2.29
N ALA A 44 0.94 11.63 2.47
CA ALA A 44 -0.30 11.94 1.72
C ALA A 44 -0.19 11.71 0.19
N ALA A 45 0.80 12.32 -0.46
CA ALA A 45 0.99 12.16 -1.91
C ALA A 45 1.43 10.74 -2.31
N TYR A 46 2.27 10.10 -1.49
CA TYR A 46 2.76 8.75 -1.73
C TYR A 46 1.63 7.71 -1.58
N SER A 47 0.86 7.79 -0.50
CA SER A 47 -0.31 6.95 -0.26
C SER A 47 -1.38 7.13 -1.34
N ALA A 48 -1.67 8.35 -1.77
CA ALA A 48 -2.62 8.60 -2.86
C ALA A 48 -2.18 7.97 -4.19
N ALA A 49 -0.89 8.09 -4.54
CA ALA A 49 -0.34 7.48 -5.75
C ALA A 49 -0.38 5.95 -5.72
N ASN A 50 -0.16 5.34 -4.55
CA ASN A 50 -0.30 3.89 -4.37
C ASN A 50 -1.77 3.43 -4.41
N LEU A 51 -2.66 4.16 -3.73
CA LEU A 51 -4.09 3.89 -3.72
C LEU A 51 -4.71 3.97 -5.12
N PHE A 52 -4.21 4.84 -5.99
CA PHE A 52 -4.60 4.87 -7.40
C PHE A 52 -4.41 3.50 -8.05
N MET A 53 -3.24 2.87 -7.89
CA MET A 53 -2.97 1.54 -8.48
C MET A 53 -3.94 0.49 -7.93
N ASP A 54 -4.18 0.50 -6.62
CA ASP A 54 -5.09 -0.45 -5.95
C ASP A 54 -6.53 -0.36 -6.46
N VAL A 55 -7.01 0.86 -6.71
CA VAL A 55 -8.35 1.10 -7.30
C VAL A 55 -8.35 0.79 -8.79
N PHE A 56 -7.29 1.16 -9.50
CA PHE A 56 -7.14 0.95 -10.94
C PHE A 56 -7.22 -0.53 -11.29
N VAL A 57 -6.49 -1.40 -10.59
CA VAL A 57 -6.49 -2.84 -10.86
C VAL A 57 -7.88 -3.45 -10.70
N ARG A 58 -8.62 -3.06 -9.65
CA ARG A 58 -10.02 -3.50 -9.45
C ARG A 58 -10.96 -3.05 -10.57
N ALA A 59 -10.71 -1.91 -11.18
CA ALA A 59 -11.47 -1.44 -12.34
C ALA A 59 -11.04 -2.16 -13.63
N HIS A 60 -9.74 -2.29 -13.88
CA HIS A 60 -9.15 -2.96 -15.03
C HIS A 60 -9.62 -4.42 -15.14
N ASN A 61 -9.57 -5.17 -14.04
CA ASN A 61 -9.90 -6.59 -14.00
C ASN A 61 -11.38 -6.91 -14.27
N LYS A 62 -12.28 -5.91 -14.28
CA LYS A 62 -13.69 -6.12 -14.66
C LYS A 62 -13.87 -6.35 -16.16
N ASN A 63 -12.97 -5.81 -16.97
CA ASN A 63 -13.08 -5.82 -18.43
C ASN A 63 -11.85 -6.44 -19.11
N SER A 64 -10.83 -6.84 -18.35
CA SER A 64 -9.59 -7.43 -18.87
C SER A 64 -9.60 -8.95 -18.79
N ARG A 65 -8.93 -9.59 -19.76
CA ARG A 65 -8.70 -11.05 -19.76
C ARG A 65 -7.56 -11.45 -18.85
N VAL A 66 -6.53 -10.60 -18.76
CA VAL A 66 -5.38 -10.81 -17.88
C VAL A 66 -5.68 -10.12 -16.56
N ARG A 67 -5.69 -10.88 -15.47
CA ARG A 67 -5.84 -10.28 -14.13
C ARG A 67 -4.53 -9.65 -13.69
N TRP A 68 -4.63 -8.40 -13.24
CA TRP A 68 -3.56 -7.70 -12.57
C TRP A 68 -3.75 -7.82 -11.05
N THR A 69 -2.68 -7.73 -10.29
CA THR A 69 -2.72 -7.78 -8.82
C THR A 69 -1.90 -6.64 -8.25
N THR A 70 -2.39 -5.93 -7.25
CA THR A 70 -1.56 -5.03 -6.44
C THR A 70 -1.15 -5.67 -5.13
N ILE A 71 0.07 -5.36 -4.68
CA ILE A 71 0.54 -5.77 -3.36
C ILE A 71 0.91 -4.55 -2.54
N ASN A 72 0.22 -4.35 -1.43
CA ASN A 72 0.55 -3.32 -0.44
C ASN A 72 1.64 -3.86 0.50
N TRP A 73 2.89 -3.55 0.18
CA TRP A 73 4.03 -3.96 0.99
C TRP A 73 4.20 -3.08 2.22
N GLU A 74 4.52 -3.73 3.34
CA GLU A 74 5.17 -3.09 4.48
C GLU A 74 6.56 -2.56 4.10
N SER A 75 7.15 -1.74 4.97
CA SER A 75 8.52 -1.25 4.79
C SER A 75 9.52 -2.41 4.64
N TRP A 76 10.63 -2.18 3.96
CA TRP A 76 11.66 -3.20 3.74
C TRP A 76 12.94 -2.91 4.53
N LYS A 77 13.54 -3.95 5.09
CA LYS A 77 14.82 -3.89 5.82
C LYS A 77 15.96 -4.40 4.94
N PHE A 78 16.41 -3.57 4.00
CA PHE A 78 17.56 -3.89 3.14
C PHE A 78 18.92 -3.53 3.76
N THR A 79 18.94 -2.60 4.71
CA THR A 79 20.15 -2.14 5.40
C THR A 79 19.90 -2.06 6.90
N VAL A 80 20.97 -2.20 7.70
CA VAL A 80 20.93 -1.88 9.13
C VAL A 80 21.10 -0.36 9.24
N LEU A 81 20.01 0.40 9.18
CA LEU A 81 20.07 1.85 9.38
C LEU A 81 20.00 2.20 10.87
N ASP A 82 20.78 3.23 11.20
CA ASP A 82 21.06 3.75 12.54
C ASP A 82 19.81 4.29 13.25
N GLN A 83 19.88 4.34 14.58
CA GLN A 83 18.78 4.63 15.51
C GLN A 83 18.19 6.03 15.31
N GLY A 84 17.24 6.19 14.40
CA GLY A 84 16.47 7.41 14.17
C GLY A 84 14.95 7.23 14.34
N ILE A 85 14.18 8.28 14.01
CA ILE A 85 12.70 8.37 14.16
C ILE A 85 11.92 7.27 13.40
N GLY A 86 12.61 6.39 12.65
CA GLY A 86 12.04 5.21 11.98
C GLY A 86 12.14 3.89 12.76
N ALA A 87 12.74 3.84 13.96
CA ALA A 87 13.03 2.59 14.67
C ALA A 87 11.80 1.69 14.88
N GLY A 88 10.65 2.26 15.25
CA GLY A 88 9.40 1.52 15.41
C GLY A 88 8.83 0.96 14.10
N LEU A 89 8.99 1.70 13.00
CA LEU A 89 8.58 1.22 11.66
C LEU A 89 9.53 0.13 11.15
N MET A 90 10.82 0.24 11.47
CA MET A 90 11.83 -0.77 11.10
C MET A 90 11.68 -2.08 11.88
N ALA A 91 11.09 -2.05 13.08
CA ALA A 91 10.74 -3.27 13.80
C ALA A 91 9.66 -4.10 13.10
N LEU A 92 8.82 -3.43 12.29
CA LEU A 92 7.78 -4.05 11.48
C LEU A 92 8.22 -4.29 10.03
N ALA A 93 9.42 -3.88 9.64
CA ALA A 93 9.86 -4.00 8.26
C ALA A 93 10.10 -5.46 7.87
N VAL A 94 9.66 -5.81 6.67
CA VAL A 94 9.88 -7.11 6.02
C VAL A 94 11.36 -7.24 5.68
N THR A 95 11.95 -8.37 6.07
CA THR A 95 13.30 -8.76 5.63
C THR A 95 13.28 -9.28 4.20
N PRO A 96 14.43 -9.27 3.47
CA PRO A 96 14.47 -9.84 2.12
C PRO A 96 14.02 -11.30 2.04
N ALA A 97 14.36 -12.12 3.04
CA ALA A 97 13.96 -13.53 3.09
C ALA A 97 12.44 -13.70 3.26
N GLU A 98 11.82 -12.94 4.18
CA GLU A 98 10.36 -12.91 4.34
C GLU A 98 9.66 -12.36 3.09
N GLY A 99 10.27 -11.38 2.43
CA GLY A 99 9.76 -10.80 1.18
C GLY A 99 9.73 -11.81 0.04
N VAL A 100 10.77 -12.63 -0.11
CA VAL A 100 10.80 -13.73 -1.09
C VAL A 100 9.73 -14.77 -0.77
N ASP A 101 9.67 -15.25 0.47
CA ASP A 101 8.64 -16.23 0.90
C ASP A 101 7.21 -15.69 0.67
N ALA A 102 6.96 -14.43 1.03
CA ALA A 102 5.68 -13.79 0.78
C ALA A 102 5.37 -13.68 -0.72
N PHE A 103 6.36 -13.27 -1.53
CA PHE A 103 6.19 -13.13 -2.98
C PHE A 103 5.85 -14.47 -3.65
N GLU A 104 6.53 -15.57 -3.28
CA GLU A 104 6.24 -16.91 -3.79
C GLU A 104 4.80 -17.35 -3.48
N ARG A 105 4.33 -17.09 -2.25
CA ARG A 105 2.93 -17.38 -1.85
C ARG A 105 1.94 -16.54 -2.64
N ILE A 106 2.26 -15.28 -2.90
CA ILE A 106 1.39 -14.36 -3.63
C ILE A 106 1.28 -14.75 -5.10
N LEU A 107 2.37 -15.21 -5.74
CA LEU A 107 2.32 -15.72 -7.11
C LEU A 107 1.38 -16.94 -7.24
N GLY A 108 1.20 -17.71 -6.17
CA GLY A 108 0.19 -18.78 -6.11
C GLY A 108 -1.26 -18.30 -5.98
N ARG A 109 -1.52 -16.98 -5.89
CA ARG A 109 -2.85 -16.37 -5.67
C ARG A 109 -3.24 -15.45 -6.81
N CYS A 110 -3.54 -16.03 -7.97
CA CYS A 110 -4.01 -15.30 -9.15
C CYS A 110 -5.49 -14.90 -9.11
N ASP A 111 -6.20 -15.24 -8.03
CA ASP A 111 -7.64 -15.01 -7.83
C ASP A 111 -7.96 -13.65 -7.18
N LEU A 112 -6.95 -12.91 -6.71
CA LEU A 112 -7.13 -11.69 -5.93
C LEU A 112 -6.60 -10.45 -6.66
N ASP A 113 -7.38 -9.37 -6.59
CA ASP A 113 -7.00 -8.06 -7.16
C ASP A 113 -5.96 -7.33 -6.31
N GLN A 114 -5.99 -7.55 -4.99
CA GLN A 114 -5.20 -6.81 -4.02
C GLN A 114 -4.84 -7.70 -2.84
N LEU A 115 -3.55 -7.72 -2.47
CA LEU A 115 -3.05 -8.36 -1.26
C LEU A 115 -2.30 -7.34 -0.40
N VAL A 116 -2.44 -7.48 0.92
CA VAL A 116 -1.75 -6.64 1.89
C VAL A 116 -0.77 -7.49 2.68
N VAL A 117 0.50 -7.11 2.66
CA VAL A 117 1.55 -7.78 3.43
C VAL A 117 1.85 -6.96 4.67
N SER A 118 1.64 -7.55 5.84
CA SER A 118 1.87 -6.94 7.14
C SER A 118 2.55 -7.95 8.05
N THR A 119 3.63 -7.54 8.72
CA THR A 119 4.37 -8.34 9.72
C THR A 119 3.70 -8.34 11.09
N SER A 120 2.68 -7.50 11.27
CA SER A 120 1.87 -7.38 12.49
C SER A 120 0.39 -7.56 12.19
N ASP A 121 -0.45 -7.67 13.22
CA ASP A 121 -1.90 -7.66 13.05
C ASP A 121 -2.38 -6.36 12.38
N LEU A 122 -2.81 -6.48 11.12
CA LEU A 122 -3.29 -5.37 10.31
C LEU A 122 -4.59 -4.79 10.85
N ARG A 123 -5.51 -5.63 11.33
CA ARG A 123 -6.83 -5.19 11.81
C ARG A 123 -6.67 -4.37 13.08
N ALA A 124 -5.82 -4.83 14.01
CA ALA A 124 -5.48 -4.07 15.20
C ALA A 124 -4.92 -2.69 14.85
N ARG A 125 -4.02 -2.60 13.87
CA ARG A 125 -3.46 -1.32 13.39
C ARG A 125 -4.50 -0.41 12.76
N ILE A 126 -5.43 -0.94 11.96
CA ILE A 126 -6.55 -0.15 11.41
C ILE A 126 -7.43 0.37 12.55
N SER A 127 -7.82 -0.49 13.49
CA SER A 127 -8.67 -0.12 14.63
C SER A 127 -8.04 0.97 15.50
N GLN A 128 -6.73 0.94 15.72
CA GLN A 128 -6.02 1.99 16.46
C GLN A 128 -6.25 3.38 15.85
N TRP A 129 -6.22 3.50 14.53
CA TRP A 129 -6.46 4.77 13.84
C TRP A 129 -7.92 5.23 13.92
N VAL A 130 -8.86 4.31 13.72
CA VAL A 130 -10.30 4.62 13.83
C VAL A 130 -10.63 5.12 15.24
N SER A 131 -10.23 4.39 16.28
CA SER A 131 -10.48 4.80 17.67
C SER A 131 -9.69 6.03 18.11
N ALA A 132 -8.53 6.32 17.49
CA ALA A 132 -7.79 7.55 17.74
C ALA A 132 -8.48 8.78 17.11
N PHE A 133 -9.16 8.61 15.98
CA PHE A 133 -9.95 9.65 15.35
C PHE A 133 -11.18 10.00 16.18
N ASP A 134 -11.91 8.99 16.67
CA ASP A 134 -13.10 9.18 17.51
C ASP A 134 -12.77 9.98 18.78
N ARG A 135 -11.68 9.63 19.47
CA ARG A 135 -11.23 10.34 20.69
C ARG A 135 -10.84 11.80 20.46
N ARG A 136 -10.35 12.17 19.28
CA ARG A 136 -10.03 13.58 18.97
C ARG A 136 -11.29 14.40 18.71
N GLN A 137 -12.34 13.79 18.17
CA GLN A 137 -13.63 14.47 18.02
C GLN A 137 -14.27 14.74 19.38
N GLU A 138 -14.18 13.81 20.34
CA GLU A 138 -14.72 14.00 21.70
C GLU A 138 -14.04 15.15 22.45
N THR A 139 -12.72 15.32 22.32
CA THR A 139 -11.98 16.43 22.96
C THR A 139 -12.19 17.80 22.31
N SER A 140 -12.86 17.87 21.15
CA SER A 140 -13.12 19.11 20.41
C SER A 140 -14.40 19.84 20.84
N PHE A 141 -15.15 19.28 21.79
CA PHE A 141 -16.43 19.80 22.28
C PHE A 141 -16.41 20.17 23.78
N GLU A 142 -15.28 20.60 24.34
CA GLU A 142 -15.34 21.29 25.63
C GLU A 142 -15.90 22.71 25.42
N PRO A 143 -17.05 23.06 26.02
CA PRO A 143 -17.57 24.42 25.93
C PRO A 143 -16.64 25.33 26.71
N VAL A 144 -16.15 26.39 26.05
CA VAL A 144 -15.47 27.49 26.73
C VAL A 144 -16.46 28.05 27.76
N SER A 145 -16.17 27.84 29.04
CA SER A 145 -16.97 28.41 30.13
C SER A 145 -16.90 29.94 30.07
N ALA A 146 -18.06 30.57 30.17
CA ALA A 146 -18.30 32.01 30.13
C ALA A 146 -17.52 32.81 31.19
#